data_AF-A0A967LNK0-F1
#
_entry.id   AF-A0A967LNK0-F1
#
_cell.length_a   1.000
_cell.length_b   1.000
_cell.length_c   1.000
_cell.angle_alpha   90.00
_cell.angle_beta   90.00
_cell.angle_gamma   90.00
#
_symmetry.space_group_name_H-M   'P 1'
#
loop_
_entity.id
_entity.type
_entity.pdbx_description
1 polymer ?
#
loop_
_entity_poly.entity_id
_entity_poly.type
_entity_poly.pdbx_seq_one_letter_code
_entity_poly.pdbx_strand_id
1 'polypeptide(L)'
;GGELTLEQLDLQWDPTGRMYQAPPQLKAAGGVLVVDDLGRQRVPVRELLNRWVVPLEHRQDYLTLRSGRKIVVPFDCFVIFSTNLEPRRWPTRPSSGGSTTRSRFPA
;
A
#
# COMPACT_ATOMS: atom_id res chain seq x y z
N GLY A 1 9.12 12.70 11.21
CA GLY A 1 8.19 11.69 10.69
C GLY A 1 7.32 12.37 9.68
N GLY A 2 7.35 11.93 8.42
CA GLY A 2 6.52 12.49 7.36
C GLY A 2 5.14 11.82 7.33
N GLU A 3 4.17 12.54 6.78
CA GLU A 3 2.85 12.00 6.45
C GLU A 3 3.00 10.81 5.49
N LEU A 4 2.28 9.71 5.72
CA LEU A 4 2.26 8.55 4.82
C LEU A 4 1.55 8.93 3.52
N THR A 5 2.24 8.84 2.38
CA THR A 5 1.66 9.10 1.05
C THR A 5 1.57 7.82 0.22
N LEU A 6 0.74 7.80 -0.82
CA LEU A 6 0.60 6.63 -1.70
C LEU A 6 1.91 6.32 -2.43
N GLU A 7 2.68 7.33 -2.82
CA GLU A 7 3.95 7.18 -3.53
C GLU A 7 5.03 6.56 -2.65
N GLN A 8 4.91 6.66 -1.31
CA GLN A 8 5.79 5.97 -0.38
C GLN A 8 5.53 4.47 -0.33
N LEU A 9 4.36 4.01 -0.78
CA LEU A 9 4.02 2.58 -0.85
C LEU A 9 4.59 1.90 -2.10
N ASP A 10 5.25 2.65 -2.99
CA ASP A 10 5.91 2.13 -4.18
C ASP A 10 7.43 2.36 -4.15
N LEU A 11 8.15 1.77 -5.09
CA LEU A 11 9.60 1.96 -5.23
C LEU A 11 9.91 3.39 -5.70
N GLN A 12 10.77 4.08 -4.96
CA GLN A 12 11.22 5.43 -5.35
C GLN A 12 12.63 5.38 -5.92
N TRP A 13 12.81 5.85 -7.15
CA TRP A 13 14.11 5.89 -7.80
C TRP A 13 14.90 7.13 -7.36
N ASP A 14 16.09 6.93 -6.80
CA ASP A 14 17.06 7.99 -6.54
C ASP A 14 18.00 8.16 -7.75
N PRO A 15 17.93 9.27 -8.50
CA PRO A 15 18.79 9.50 -9.67
C PRO A 15 20.25 9.75 -9.31
N THR A 16 20.54 10.23 -8.09
CA THR A 16 21.89 10.55 -7.63
C THR A 16 22.60 9.27 -7.21
N GLY A 17 21.98 8.49 -6.32
CA GLY A 17 22.51 7.21 -5.86
C GLY A 17 22.35 6.05 -6.85
N ARG A 18 21.55 6.23 -7.91
CA ARG A 18 21.19 5.19 -8.89
C ARG A 18 20.63 3.91 -8.26
N MET A 19 19.81 4.08 -7.23
CA MET A 19 19.21 2.97 -6.48
C MET A 19 17.73 3.22 -6.23
N TYR A 20 16.98 2.15 -5.99
CA TYR A 20 15.61 2.25 -5.51
C TYR A 20 15.59 2.31 -3.99
N GLN A 21 14.80 3.23 -3.46
CA GLN A 21 14.38 3.18 -2.07
C GLN A 21 13.19 2.23 -1.95
N ALA A 22 13.35 1.20 -1.13
CA ALA A 22 12.28 0.25 -0.83
C ALA A 22 11.11 0.92 -0.09
N PRO A 23 9.86 0.54 -0.38
CA PRO A 23 8.70 1.03 0.36
C PRO A 23 8.68 0.47 1.79
N PRO A 24 7.98 1.12 2.75
CA PRO A 24 7.97 0.74 4.16
C PRO A 24 7.60 -0.73 4.42
N GLN A 25 6.61 -1.28 3.71
CA GLN A 25 6.18 -2.67 3.88
C GLN A 25 7.28 -3.68 3.53
N LEU A 26 8.12 -3.36 2.53
CA LEU A 26 9.21 -4.23 2.13
C LEU A 26 10.40 -4.10 3.10
N LYS A 27 10.66 -2.88 3.60
CA LYS A 27 11.64 -2.65 4.67
C LYS A 27 11.27 -3.36 5.97
N ALA A 28 9.99 -3.56 6.22
CA ALA A 28 9.44 -4.24 7.39
C ALA A 28 9.24 -5.77 7.19
N ALA A 29 9.82 -6.37 6.14
CA ALA A 29 9.72 -7.80 5.90
C ALA A 29 10.21 -8.63 7.11
N GLY A 30 9.44 -9.65 7.48
CA GLY A 30 9.63 -10.46 8.68
C GLY A 30 9.20 -9.78 9.99
N GLY A 31 8.71 -8.54 9.93
CA GLY A 31 8.38 -7.73 11.11
C GLY A 31 7.00 -7.09 11.06
N VAL A 32 6.89 -5.95 11.74
CA VAL A 32 5.64 -5.20 11.90
C VAL A 32 5.80 -3.82 11.26
N LEU A 33 4.82 -3.44 10.43
CA LEU A 33 4.66 -2.08 9.93
C LEU A 33 3.55 -1.39 10.71
N VAL A 34 3.91 -0.43 11.57
CA VAL A 34 2.93 0.38 12.32
C VAL A 34 2.67 1.68 11.57
N VAL A 35 1.41 1.91 11.22
CA VAL A 35 0.93 3.15 10.62
C VAL A 35 0.11 3.89 11.67
N ASP A 36 0.69 4.94 12.22
CA ASP A 36 0.05 5.77 13.25
C ASP A 36 -0.76 6.92 12.64
N ASP A 37 -1.71 7.44 13.41
CA ASP A 37 -2.55 8.59 13.05
C ASP A 37 -3.23 8.47 11.67
N LEU A 38 -3.66 7.26 11.30
CA LEU A 38 -4.39 7.00 10.06
C LEU A 38 -5.72 7.79 10.07
N GLY A 39 -6.01 8.52 8.99
CA GLY A 39 -7.15 9.45 8.92
C GLY A 39 -6.78 10.93 8.87
N ARG A 40 -5.50 11.26 9.07
CA ARG A 40 -4.97 12.63 8.97
C ARG A 40 -4.16 12.90 7.70
N GLN A 41 -4.12 11.92 6.79
CA GLN A 41 -3.44 12.07 5.50
C GLN A 41 -4.28 12.93 4.54
N ARG A 42 -3.61 13.62 3.63
CA ARG A 42 -4.17 14.37 2.49
C ARG A 42 -4.90 13.45 1.52
N VAL A 43 -4.39 12.22 1.36
CA VAL A 43 -5.05 11.17 0.58
C VAL A 43 -6.15 10.50 1.42
N PRO A 44 -7.30 10.16 0.83
CA PRO A 44 -8.33 9.43 1.53
C PRO A 44 -7.79 8.09 2.07
N VAL A 45 -8.09 7.76 3.33
CA VAL A 45 -7.66 6.50 3.97
C VAL A 45 -8.04 5.27 3.13
N ARG A 46 -9.20 5.32 2.47
CA ARG A 46 -9.66 4.25 1.58
C ARG A 46 -8.66 3.95 0.46
N GLU A 47 -8.00 4.97 -0.09
CA GLU A 47 -7.04 4.76 -1.17
C GLU A 47 -5.77 4.07 -0.67
N LEU A 48 -5.27 4.46 0.51
CA LEU A 48 -4.17 3.77 1.19
C LEU A 48 -4.51 2.29 1.43
N LEU A 49 -5.71 2.02 1.95
CA LEU A 49 -6.16 0.65 2.19
C LEU A 49 -6.31 -0.14 0.89
N ASN A 50 -6.89 0.45 -0.16
CA ASN A 50 -7.06 -0.20 -1.47
C ASN A 50 -5.72 -0.67 -2.06
N ARG A 51 -4.63 0.08 -1.84
CA ARG A 51 -3.28 -0.30 -2.28
C ARG A 51 -2.78 -1.59 -1.60
N TRP A 52 -3.24 -1.88 -0.39
CA TRP A 52 -2.86 -3.06 0.40
C TRP A 52 -3.87 -4.21 0.34
N VAL A 53 -5.08 -4.04 -0.18
CA VAL A 53 -6.06 -5.13 -0.32
C VAL A 53 -5.45 -6.36 -1.00
N VAL A 54 -4.89 -6.17 -2.20
CA VAL A 54 -4.31 -7.27 -2.98
C VAL A 54 -3.06 -7.88 -2.30
N PRO A 55 -2.07 -7.08 -1.83
CA PRO A 55 -0.92 -7.64 -1.13
C PRO A 55 -1.24 -8.38 0.18
N LEU A 56 -2.22 -7.90 0.94
CA LEU A 56 -2.66 -8.57 2.17
C LEU A 56 -3.41 -9.87 1.86
N GLU A 57 -4.25 -9.89 0.82
CA GLU A 57 -5.00 -11.09 0.39
C GLU A 57 -4.07 -12.16 -0.21
N HIS A 58 -3.11 -11.77 -1.06
CA HIS A 58 -2.28 -12.72 -1.82
C HIS A 58 -0.88 -12.93 -1.24
N ARG A 59 -0.50 -12.20 -0.17
CA ARG A 59 0.85 -12.22 0.42
C ARG A 59 1.96 -11.85 -0.58
N GLN A 60 1.62 -11.07 -1.62
CA GLN A 60 2.53 -10.65 -2.69
C GLN A 60 2.31 -9.18 -3.02
N ASP A 61 3.39 -8.39 -3.03
CA ASP A 61 3.37 -6.99 -3.49
C ASP A 61 3.89 -6.89 -4.93
N TYR A 62 3.23 -6.05 -5.72
CA TYR A 62 3.58 -5.81 -7.11
C TYR A 62 4.17 -4.41 -7.22
N LEU A 63 5.48 -4.33 -7.37
CA LEU A 63 6.20 -3.06 -7.44
C LEU A 63 6.61 -2.76 -8.88
N THR A 64 6.48 -1.50 -9.28
CA THR A 64 6.82 -1.07 -10.64
C THR A 64 8.18 -0.38 -10.63
N LEU A 65 9.10 -0.87 -11.45
CA LEU A 65 10.39 -0.22 -11.68
C LEU A 65 10.21 1.00 -12.59
N ARG A 66 11.17 1.93 -12.58
CA ARG A 66 11.22 3.09 -13.48
C ARG A 66 11.15 2.70 -14.97
N SER A 67 11.64 1.51 -15.32
CA SER A 67 11.53 0.97 -16.68
C SER A 67 10.12 0.57 -17.10
N GLY A 68 9.13 0.64 -16.18
CA GLY A 68 7.78 0.13 -16.38
C GLY A 68 7.63 -1.37 -16.12
N ARG A 69 8.75 -2.09 -15.91
CA ARG A 69 8.72 -3.52 -15.58
C ARG A 69 8.20 -3.72 -14.16
N LYS A 70 7.29 -4.68 -14.00
CA LYS A 70 6.79 -5.08 -12.69
C LYS A 70 7.66 -6.17 -12.10
N ILE A 71 7.88 -6.10 -10.80
CA ILE A 71 8.48 -7.15 -10.00
C ILE A 71 7.49 -7.59 -8.93
N VAL A 72 7.55 -8.86 -8.57
CA VAL A 72 6.75 -9.44 -7.49
C VAL A 72 7.69 -9.67 -6.32
N VAL A 73 7.30 -9.17 -5.15
CA VAL A 73 8.03 -9.39 -3.89
C VAL A 73 7.08 -9.98 -2.85
N PRO A 74 7.57 -10.77 -1.88
CA PRO A 74 6.73 -11.23 -0.77
C PRO A 74 6.19 -10.06 0.04
N PHE A 75 4.91 -10.09 0.40
CA PHE A 75 4.31 -9.15 1.36
C PHE A 75 4.35 -9.81 2.75
N ASP A 76 5.54 -9.85 3.33
CA ASP A 76 5.81 -10.56 4.59
C ASP A 76 5.94 -9.61 5.77
N CYS A 77 4.99 -8.71 5.96
CA CYS A 77 4.92 -7.88 7.16
C CYS A 77 3.52 -7.93 7.78
N PHE A 78 3.46 -7.70 9.09
CA PHE A 78 2.20 -7.51 9.80
C PHE A 78 1.90 -6.02 9.89
N VAL A 79 0.83 -5.56 9.23
CA VAL A 79 0.47 -4.15 9.22
C VAL A 79 -0.50 -3.84 10.36
N ILE A 80 -0.13 -2.89 11.22
CA ILE A 80 -0.97 -2.40 12.33
C ILE A 80 -1.33 -0.94 12.06
N PHE A 81 -2.61 -0.63 12.17
CA PHE A 81 -3.12 0.73 12.05
C PHE A 81 -3.51 1.28 13.42
N SER A 82 -3.06 2.48 13.72
CA SER A 82 -3.58 3.32 14.80
C SER A 82 -4.32 4.49 14.18
N THR A 83 -5.54 4.74 14.64
CA THR A 83 -6.41 5.77 14.08
C THR A 83 -7.25 6.41 15.17
N ASN A 84 -7.47 7.72 15.03
CA ASN A 84 -8.42 8.48 15.83
C ASN A 84 -9.79 8.61 15.14
N LEU A 85 -10.01 7.90 14.03
CA LEU A 85 -11.31 7.88 13.36
C LEU A 85 -12.33 7.14 14.23
N GLU A 86 -13.53 7.71 14.34
CA GLU A 86 -14.66 7.00 14.94
C GLU A 86 -14.93 5.70 14.16
N PRO A 87 -15.26 4.56 14.82
CA PRO A 87 -15.45 3.29 14.14
C PRO A 87 -16.45 3.31 12.98
N ARG A 88 -17.47 4.18 13.06
CA ARG A 88 -18.48 4.37 12.00
C ARG A 88 -17.91 5.01 10.72
N ARG A 89 -16.79 5.72 10.81
CA ARG A 89 -16.10 6.36 9.69
C ARG A 89 -15.06 5.45 9.04
N TRP A 90 -14.81 4.26 9.62
CA TRP A 90 -13.89 3.31 9.03
C TRP A 90 -14.33 2.93 7.61
N PRO A 91 -13.43 2.95 6.61
CA PRO A 91 -13.79 2.54 5.25
C PRO A 91 -14.27 1.09 5.23
N THR A 92 -15.55 0.91 4.90
CA THR A 92 -16.11 -0.41 4.67
C THR A 92 -15.91 -0.80 3.21
N ARG A 93 -15.90 -2.11 2.93
CA ARG A 93 -16.02 -2.58 1.54
C ARG A 93 -17.29 -1.95 0.95
N PRO A 94 -17.22 -1.35 -0.25
CA PRO A 94 -18.42 -0.84 -0.89
C PRO A 94 -19.42 -2.00 -1.01
N SER A 95 -20.67 -1.77 -0.60
CA SER A 95 -21.74 -2.72 -0.80
C SER A 95 -21.78 -3.08 -2.28
N SER A 96 -21.72 -4.37 -2.57
CA SER A 96 -21.68 -4.91 -3.92
C SER A 96 -22.99 -4.61 -4.66
N GLY A 97 -23.10 -3.40 -5.19
CA GLY A 97 -24.16 -2.95 -6.08
C GLY A 97 -23.52 -2.22 -7.24
N GLY A 98 -23.10 -2.98 -8.27
CA GLY A 98 -22.62 -2.43 -9.53
C GLY A 98 -21.29 -3.02 -10.01
N SER A 99 -21.39 -3.91 -11.01
CA SER A 99 -20.38 -4.30 -12.01
C SER A 99 -18.93 -4.41 -11.54
N THR A 100 -18.52 -5.65 -11.25
CA THR A 100 -17.13 -6.09 -11.18
C THR A 100 -16.46 -5.94 -12.55
N THR A 101 -15.86 -4.79 -12.84
CA THR A 101 -14.73 -4.75 -13.77
C THR A 101 -13.52 -5.30 -13.03
N ARG A 102 -13.33 -6.63 -13.12
CA ARG A 102 -12.03 -7.26 -12.85
C ARG A 102 -11.02 -6.59 -13.79
N SER A 103 -10.24 -5.67 -13.25
CA SER A 103 -9.04 -5.17 -13.91
C SER A 103 -8.17 -6.37 -14.25
N ARG A 104 -8.01 -6.61 -15.56
CA ARG A 104 -7.17 -7.63 -16.14
C ARG A 104 -5.73 -7.41 -15.66
N PHE A 105 -5.18 -8.40 -14.96
CA PHE A 105 -3.73 -8.61 -14.99
C PHE A 105 -3.41 -9.34 -16.31
N PRO A 106 -2.55 -8.80 -17.19
CA PRO A 106 -1.96 -9.61 -18.25
C PRO A 106 -0.92 -10.56 -17.64
N ALA A 107 -0.87 -11.78 -18.19
CA ALA A 107 0.11 -12.81 -17.89
C ALA A 107 1.54 -12.39 -18.26
#